data_AF-A0A953JKY8-F1
#
_entry.id   AF-A0A953JKY8-F1
#
_cell.length_a   1.000
_cell.length_b   1.000
_cell.length_c   1.000
_cell.angle_alpha   90.00
_cell.angle_beta   90.00
_cell.angle_gamma   90.00
#
_symmetry.space_group_name_H-M   'P 1'
#
loop_
_entity.id
_entity.type
_entity.pdbx_description
1 polymer ?
#
loop_
_entity_poly.entity_id
_entity_poly.type
_entity_poly.pdbx_seq_one_letter_code
_entity_poly.pdbx_strand_id
1 'polypeptide(L)'
;MNPLGFGLFAWEAGCVFTLRSMQLWAEPAKAQEQLTAYALEKHRAFAEGMAAAGRAGLAGADVPAIMAAALTPARRRVRANARKLAKGR
;
A
#
# COMPACT_ATOMS: atom_id res chain seq x y z
N MET A 1 11.26 6.73 13.06
CA MET A 1 11.03 5.86 11.88
C MET A 1 12.37 5.35 11.37
N ASN A 2 12.51 4.06 11.03
CA ASN A 2 13.78 3.50 10.53
C ASN A 2 13.96 3.87 9.02
N PRO A 3 15.03 4.58 8.64
CA PRO A 3 15.26 5.01 7.25
C PRO A 3 15.36 3.83 6.27
N LEU A 4 15.93 2.69 6.70
CA LEU A 4 16.02 1.48 5.89
C LEU A 4 14.64 0.88 5.59
N GLY A 5 13.73 0.94 6.57
CA GLY A 5 12.35 0.47 6.40
C GLY A 5 11.55 1.33 5.42
N PHE A 6 11.87 2.64 5.33
CA PHE A 6 11.27 3.52 4.34
C PHE A 6 11.83 3.25 2.94
N GLY A 7 13.16 3.06 2.82
CA GLY A 7 13.80 2.70 1.56
C GLY A 7 13.24 1.39 0.97
N LEU A 8 13.11 0.35 1.79
CA LEU A 8 12.51 -0.92 1.36
C LEU A 8 11.06 -0.74 0.91
N PHE A 9 10.27 0.02 1.66
CA PHE A 9 8.88 0.31 1.28
C PHE A 9 8.79 1.06 -0.06
N ALA A 10 9.63 2.07 -0.27
CA ALA A 10 9.69 2.82 -1.52
C ALA A 10 10.08 1.93 -2.70
N TRP A 11 11.05 1.03 -2.50
CA TRP A 11 11.45 0.04 -3.50
C TRP A 11 10.29 -0.91 -3.85
N GLU A 12 9.65 -1.52 -2.84
CA GLU A 12 8.50 -2.41 -3.06
C GLU A 12 7.36 -1.69 -3.78
N ALA A 13 7.07 -0.44 -3.41
CA ALA A 13 6.05 0.39 -4.07
C ALA A 13 6.41 0.68 -5.52
N GLY A 14 7.68 1.00 -5.81
CA GLY A 14 8.20 1.19 -7.16
C GLY A 14 8.01 -0.05 -8.02
N CYS A 15 8.41 -1.23 -7.53
CA CYS A 15 8.22 -2.49 -8.26
C CYS A 15 6.74 -2.78 -8.55
N VAL A 16 5.85 -2.57 -7.58
CA VAL A 16 4.40 -2.77 -7.76
C VAL A 16 3.85 -1.82 -8.83
N PHE A 17 4.26 -0.56 -8.80
CA PHE A 17 3.83 0.43 -9.79
C PHE A 17 4.27 0.02 -11.19
N THR A 18 5.56 -0.27 -11.39
CA THR A 18 6.11 -0.68 -12.69
C THR A 18 5.39 -1.91 -13.25
N LEU A 19 5.21 -2.96 -12.44
CA LEU A 19 4.56 -4.19 -12.89
C LEU A 19 3.08 -3.98 -13.23
N ARG A 20 2.34 -3.18 -12.44
CA ARG A 20 0.95 -2.83 -12.77
C ARG A 20 0.86 -1.98 -14.04
N SER A 21 1.78 -1.05 -14.27
CA SER A 21 1.85 -0.30 -15.53
C SER A 21 2.07 -1.22 -16.73
N MET A 22 2.95 -2.22 -16.60
CA MET A 22 3.16 -3.23 -17.65
C MET A 22 1.89 -4.06 -17.91
N GLN A 23 1.16 -4.47 -16.87
CA GLN A 23 -0.11 -5.20 -17.01
C GLN A 23 -1.17 -4.37 -17.74
N LEU A 24 -1.29 -3.08 -17.41
CA LEU A 24 -2.23 -2.18 -18.08
C LEU A 24 -1.92 -2.02 -19.57
N TRP A 25 -0.63 -2.03 -19.94
CA TRP A 25 -0.20 -2.00 -21.35
C TRP A 25 -0.46 -3.33 -22.06
N ALA A 26 -0.27 -4.46 -21.38
CA ALA A 26 -0.49 -5.79 -21.95
C ALA A 26 -1.98 -6.11 -22.14
N GLU A 27 -2.85 -5.61 -21.26
CA GLU A 27 -4.29 -5.89 -21.26
C GLU A 27 -5.13 -4.61 -21.31
N PRO A 28 -5.05 -3.82 -22.40
CA PRO A 28 -5.73 -2.51 -22.47
C PRO A 28 -7.25 -2.62 -22.34
N ALA A 29 -7.84 -3.73 -22.77
CA ALA A 29 -9.28 -3.98 -22.64
C ALA A 29 -9.76 -4.06 -21.17
N LYS A 30 -8.88 -4.43 -20.23
CA LYS A 30 -9.18 -4.50 -18.79
C LYS A 30 -8.65 -3.30 -18.00
N ALA A 31 -7.99 -2.35 -18.66
CA ALA A 31 -7.27 -1.28 -17.99
C ALA A 31 -8.17 -0.44 -17.07
N GLN A 32 -9.39 -0.11 -17.52
CA GLN A 32 -10.32 0.69 -16.73
C GLN A 32 -10.78 -0.02 -15.45
N GLU A 33 -11.09 -1.31 -15.55
CA GLU A 33 -11.48 -2.15 -14.41
C GLU A 33 -10.31 -2.26 -13.41
N GLN A 34 -9.10 -2.56 -13.90
CA GLN A 34 -7.90 -2.67 -13.08
C GLN A 34 -7.56 -1.36 -12.37
N LEU A 35 -7.61 -0.23 -13.07
CA LEU A 35 -7.39 1.09 -12.48
C LEU A 35 -8.40 1.41 -11.39
N THR A 36 -9.67 1.05 -11.59
CA THR A 36 -10.73 1.22 -10.59
C THR A 36 -10.46 0.36 -9.36
N ALA A 37 -10.07 -0.91 -9.54
CA ALA A 37 -9.70 -1.80 -8.45
C ALA A 37 -8.49 -1.25 -7.66
N TYR A 38 -7.49 -0.70 -8.34
CA TYR A 38 -6.33 -0.10 -7.69
C TYR A 38 -6.68 1.18 -6.92
N ALA A 39 -7.60 1.99 -7.43
CA ALA A 39 -8.10 3.17 -6.72
C ALA A 39 -8.83 2.76 -5.43
N LEU A 40 -9.74 1.79 -5.51
CA LEU A 40 -10.43 1.24 -4.34
C LEU A 40 -9.47 0.66 -3.31
N GLU A 41 -8.40 -0.01 -3.76
CA GLU A 41 -7.36 -0.53 -2.88
C GLU A 41 -6.69 0.59 -2.07
N LYS A 42 -6.36 1.72 -2.69
CA LYS A 42 -5.77 2.90 -2.03
C LYS A 42 -6.72 3.48 -0.99
N HIS A 43 -7.99 3.67 -1.35
CA HIS A 43 -9.01 4.18 -0.41
C HIS A 43 -9.21 3.25 0.78
N ARG A 44 -9.26 1.94 0.56
CA ARG A 44 -9.38 0.96 1.64
C ARG A 44 -8.17 0.97 2.56
N ALA A 45 -6.96 1.05 2.01
CA ALA A 45 -5.73 1.15 2.81
C ALA A 45 -5.72 2.42 3.66
N PHE A 46 -6.17 3.53 3.10
CA PHE A 46 -6.29 4.81 3.80
C PHE A 46 -7.32 4.73 4.95
N ALA A 47 -8.53 4.24 4.68
CA ALA A 47 -9.57 4.10 5.71
C ALA A 47 -9.13 3.18 6.87
N GLU A 48 -8.49 2.05 6.56
CA GLU A 48 -7.92 1.18 7.58
C GLU A 48 -6.81 1.86 8.39
N GLY A 49 -5.99 2.68 7.72
CA GLY A 49 -4.94 3.48 8.37
C GLY A 49 -5.52 4.53 9.31
N MET A 50 -6.54 5.26 8.88
CA MET A 50 -7.24 6.25 9.70
C MET A 50 -7.88 5.60 10.93
N ALA A 51 -8.55 4.46 10.77
CA ALA A 51 -9.12 3.73 11.90
C ALA A 51 -8.03 3.22 12.87
N ALA A 52 -6.90 2.72 12.35
CA ALA A 52 -5.78 2.28 13.18
C ALA A 52 -5.13 3.43 13.95
N ALA A 53 -4.93 4.58 13.29
CA ALA A 53 -4.40 5.79 13.90
C ALA A 53 -5.34 6.32 14.98
N GLY A 54 -6.66 6.36 14.72
CA GLY A 54 -7.68 6.75 15.69
C GLY A 54 -7.65 5.87 16.94
N ARG A 55 -7.57 4.54 16.78
CA ARG A 55 -7.43 3.62 17.92
C ARG A 55 -6.14 3.86 18.71
N ALA A 56 -5.02 4.10 18.03
CA ALA A 56 -3.75 4.40 18.70
C ALA A 56 -3.81 5.72 19.49
N GLY A 57 -4.43 6.76 18.92
CA GLY A 57 -4.64 8.04 19.59
C GLY A 57 -5.53 7.92 20.82
N LEU A 58 -6.64 7.19 20.72
CA LEU A 58 -7.52 6.90 21.87
C LEU A 58 -6.84 6.07 22.96
N ALA A 59 -5.85 5.25 22.60
CA ALA A 59 -5.03 4.48 23.54
C ALA A 59 -3.91 5.32 24.20
N GLY A 60 -3.82 6.62 23.91
CA GLY A 60 -2.80 7.52 24.46
C GLY A 60 -1.39 7.29 23.88
N ALA A 61 -1.30 6.71 22.68
CA ALA A 61 0.00 6.50 22.03
C ALA A 61 0.65 7.83 21.63
N ASP A 62 1.99 7.85 21.55
CA ASP A 62 2.72 9.01 21.08
C ASP A 62 2.52 9.25 19.57
N VAL A 63 2.81 10.47 19.11
CA VAL A 63 2.65 10.85 17.69
C VAL A 63 3.40 9.90 16.74
N PRO A 64 4.66 9.50 17.01
CA PRO A 64 5.35 8.49 16.20
C PRO A 64 4.60 7.15 16.08
N ALA A 65 4.03 6.62 17.17
CA ALA A 65 3.26 5.37 17.14
C ALA A 65 1.94 5.51 16.38
N ILE A 66 1.25 6.66 16.52
CA ILE A 66 0.03 6.95 15.75
C ILE A 66 0.35 6.97 14.25
N MET A 67 1.42 7.63 13.85
CA MET A 67 1.86 7.68 12.44
C MET A 67 2.29 6.31 11.93
N ALA A 68 2.96 5.50 12.76
CA ALA A 68 3.28 4.12 12.41
C ALA A 68 2.03 3.27 12.22
N ALA A 69 1.01 3.43 13.08
CA ALA A 69 -0.27 2.74 12.95
C ALA A 69 -1.00 3.15 11.66
N ALA A 70 -0.98 4.44 11.31
CA ALA A 70 -1.57 4.97 10.08
C ALA A 70 -0.96 4.34 8.81
N LEU A 71 0.36 4.16 8.79
CA LEU A 71 1.11 3.68 7.62
C LEU A 71 1.14 2.15 7.49
N THR A 72 0.88 1.42 8.57
CA THR A 72 0.98 -0.04 8.60
C THR A 72 0.11 -0.74 7.54
N PRO A 73 -1.17 -0.35 7.32
CA PRO A 73 -2.02 -0.98 6.30
C PRO A 73 -1.49 -0.79 4.87
N ALA A 74 -0.89 0.35 4.56
CA ALA A 74 -0.28 0.62 3.26
C ALA A 74 0.97 -0.24 3.04
N ARG A 75 1.87 -0.29 4.02
CA ARG A 75 3.08 -1.14 3.98
C ARG A 75 2.76 -2.61 3.78
N ARG A 76 1.78 -3.12 4.53
CA ARG A 76 1.34 -4.53 4.42
C ARG A 76 0.83 -4.87 3.02
N ARG A 77 0.07 -3.96 2.39
CA ARG A 77 -0.48 -4.17 1.05
C ARG A 77 0.58 -4.11 -0.04
N VAL A 78 1.45 -3.10 0.01
CA VAL A 78 2.57 -2.97 -0.94
C VAL A 78 3.42 -4.24 -0.93
N ARG A 79 3.79 -4.72 0.26
CA ARG A 79 4.54 -5.97 0.40
C ARG A 79 3.78 -7.20 -0.11
N ALA A 80 2.47 -7.28 0.14
CA ALA A 80 1.65 -8.37 -0.36
C ALA A 80 1.55 -8.35 -1.89
N ASN A 81 1.38 -7.17 -2.50
CA ASN A 81 1.31 -7.00 -3.95
C ASN A 81 2.64 -7.29 -4.62
N ALA A 82 3.75 -6.79 -4.06
CA ALA A 82 5.09 -7.10 -4.55
C ALA A 82 5.31 -8.62 -4.61
N ARG A 83 4.88 -9.35 -3.58
CA ARG A 83 4.97 -10.82 -3.54
C ARG A 83 4.03 -11.52 -4.53
N LYS A 84 2.83 -10.99 -4.76
CA LYS A 84 1.87 -11.57 -5.73
C LYS A 84 2.40 -11.41 -7.15
N LEU A 85 2.79 -10.19 -7.49
CA LEU A 85 3.32 -9.83 -8.81
C LEU A 85 4.65 -10.54 -9.10
N ALA A 86 5.53 -10.68 -8.10
CA ALA A 86 6.74 -11.48 -8.24
C ALA A 86 6.46 -12.97 -8.51
N LYS A 87 5.28 -13.48 -8.14
CA LYS A 87 4.82 -14.85 -8.43
C LYS A 87 4.03 -14.95 -9.75
N GLY A 88 3.88 -13.85 -10.49
CA GLY A 88 3.08 -13.81 -11.72
C GLY A 88 1.57 -13.96 -11.49
N ARG A 89 1.07 -13.59 -10.30
CA ARG A 89 -0.36 -13.59 -9.94
C ARG A 89 -0.84 -12.17 -9.66
#